data_AF-A0A9P3Z1F1-F1
#
_entry.id   AF-A0A9P3Z1F1-F1
#
_cell.length_a   1.000
_cell.length_b   1.000
_cell.length_c   1.000
_cell.angle_alpha   90.00
_cell.angle_beta   90.00
_cell.angle_gamma   90.00
#
_symmetry.space_group_name_H-M   'P 1'
#
loop_
_entity.id
_entity.type
_entity.pdbx_description
1 polymer ?
#
loop_
_entity_poly.entity_id
_entity_poly.type
_entity_poly.pdbx_seq_one_letter_code
_entity_poly.pdbx_strand_id
1 'polypeptide(L)' 'MSHLDEVSERVDAAIEESVITHMNELLIELSDDVALSREDRYTQQQRLRTAIAHHGRQHKEDMEARREQLTKGGTIL' A
#
# COMPACT_ATOMS: atom_id res chain seq x y z
N MET A 1 -11.92 1.00 22.45
CA MET A 1 -11.24 0.28 21.35
C MET A 1 -9.81 0.06 21.81
N SER A 2 -9.19 -1.06 21.45
CA SER A 2 -7.77 -1.29 21.75
C SER A 2 -6.91 -0.41 20.83
N HIS A 3 -5.71 -0.04 21.25
CA HIS A 3 -4.72 0.62 20.40
C HIS A 3 -4.44 -0.19 19.11
N LEU A 4 -4.46 -1.53 19.22
CA LEU A 4 -4.34 -2.42 18.06
C LEU A 4 -5.52 -2.29 17.08
N ASP A 5 -6.73 -2.07 17.58
CA ASP A 5 -7.92 -1.93 16.72
C ASP A 5 -7.82 -0.63 15.92
N GLU A 6 -7.46 0.47 16.59
CA GLU A 6 -7.26 1.79 15.97
C GLU A 6 -6.16 1.75 14.90
N VAL A 7 -5.05 1.07 15.18
CA VAL A 7 -3.98 0.88 14.19
C VAL A 7 -4.45 0.00 13.03
N SER A 8 -5.21 -1.05 13.28
CA SER A 8 -5.73 -1.93 12.23
C SER A 8 -6.65 -1.17 11.28
N GLU A 9 -7.56 -0.35 11.81
CA GLU A 9 -8.44 0.51 11.01
C GLU A 9 -7.65 1.50 10.15
N ARG A 10 -6.60 2.13 10.71
CA ARG A 10 -5.72 3.03 9.95
C ARG A 10 -4.96 2.31 8.84
N VAL A 11 -4.47 1.09 9.10
CA VAL A 11 -3.79 0.26 8.09
C VAL A 11 -4.76 -0.11 6.98
N ASP A 12 -5.99 -0.50 7.32
CA ASP A 12 -7.02 -0.86 6.36
C ASP A 12 -7.39 0.33 5.46
N ALA A 13 -7.59 1.50 6.04
CA ALA A 13 -7.85 2.73 5.30
C ALA A 13 -6.70 3.09 4.35
N ALA A 14 -5.44 3.01 4.80
CA ALA A 14 -4.28 3.30 3.96
C ALA A 14 -4.13 2.32 2.79
N ILE A 15 -4.49 1.05 3.00
CA ILE A 15 -4.50 0.03 1.94
C ILE A 15 -5.65 0.29 0.95
N GLU A 16 -6.83 0.67 1.42
CA GLU A 16 -8.00 0.97 0.60
C GLU A 16 -7.78 2.22 -0.27
N GLU A 17 -7.17 3.27 0.28
CA GLU A 17 -6.76 4.47 -0.47
C GLU A 17 -5.73 4.15 -1.57
N SER A 18 -5.00 3.04 -1.43
CA SER A 18 -3.98 2.59 -2.39
C SER A 18 -2.83 3.60 -2.61
N VAL A 19 -2.64 4.56 -1.71
CA VAL A 19 -1.58 5.57 -1.84
C VAL A 19 -0.29 5.06 -1.20
N ILE A 20 0.72 4.74 -2.02
CA ILE A 20 2.04 4.26 -1.53
C ILE A 20 2.66 5.22 -0.51
N THR A 21 2.53 6.54 -0.71
CA THR A 21 3.07 7.54 0.23
C THR A 21 2.48 7.37 1.63
N HIS A 22 1.14 7.30 1.75
CA HIS A 22 0.46 7.13 3.03
C HIS A 22 0.84 5.79 3.70
N MET A 23 0.92 4.70 2.90
CA MET A 23 1.36 3.40 3.42
C MET A 23 2.80 3.43 3.95
N ASN A 24 3.71 4.16 3.30
CA ASN A 24 5.10 4.29 3.74
C ASN A 24 5.24 5.19 4.98
N GLU A 25 4.48 6.27 5.07
CA GLU A 25 4.41 7.12 6.26
C GLU A 25 3.93 6.30 7.47
N LEU A 26 2.87 5.50 7.29
CA LEU A 26 2.34 4.62 8.33
C LEU A 26 3.34 3.52 8.74
N LEU A 27 4.15 3.00 7.81
CA LEU A 27 5.24 2.07 8.15
C LEU A 27 6.29 2.69 9.09
N ILE A 28 6.61 3.97 8.88
CA ILE A 28 7.55 4.71 9.74
C ILE A 28 6.92 4.92 11.12
N GLU A 29 5.69 5.44 11.17
CA GLU A 29 4.98 5.64 12.43
C GLU A 29 4.86 4.35 13.26
N LEU A 30 4.49 3.24 12.61
CA LEU A 30 4.42 1.95 13.28
C LEU A 30 5.77 1.50 13.81
N SER A 31 6.89 1.85 13.17
CA SER A 31 8.22 1.45 13.64
C SER A 31 8.58 2.06 14.99
N ASP A 32 8.08 3.26 15.27
CA ASP A 32 8.28 3.99 16.52
C ASP A 32 7.19 3.71 17.57
N ASP A 33 6.17 2.94 17.22
CA ASP A 33 5.05 2.63 18.12
C ASP A 33 5.44 1.60 19.18
N VAL A 34 5.73 2.09 20.38
CA VAL A 34 6.06 1.28 21.57
C VAL A 34 4.83 0.75 22.32
N ALA A 35 3.63 1.24 22.00
CA ALA A 35 2.39 0.78 22.64
C ALA A 35 1.90 -0.55 22.05
N LEU A 36 2.27 -0.86 20.80
CA LEU A 36 2.09 -2.17 20.19
C LEU A 36 3.14 -3.18 20.67
N SER A 37 2.69 -4.43 20.83
CA SER A 37 3.62 -5.56 20.94
C SER A 37 4.46 -5.67 19.66
N ARG A 38 5.65 -6.27 19.77
CA ARG A 38 6.52 -6.48 18.61
C ARG A 38 5.85 -7.31 17.52
N GLU A 39 5.05 -8.30 17.91
CA GLU A 39 4.34 -9.20 17.01
C GLU A 39 3.20 -8.48 16.27
N ASP A 40 2.41 -7.69 16.99
CA ASP A 40 1.31 -6.93 16.41
C ASP A 40 1.84 -5.87 15.44
N ARG A 41 2.86 -5.12 15.86
CA ARG A 41 3.55 -4.14 15.01
C ARG A 41 4.09 -4.80 13.74
N TYR A 42 4.79 -5.93 13.88
CA TYR A 42 5.31 -6.66 12.71
C TYR A 42 4.20 -7.10 11.77
N THR A 43 3.09 -7.60 12.31
CA THR A 43 1.94 -8.05 11.53
C THR A 43 1.35 -6.90 10.70
N GLN A 44 1.09 -5.76 11.34
CA GLN A 44 0.55 -4.58 10.64
C GLN A 44 1.52 -4.03 9.59
N GLN A 45 2.82 -3.97 9.91
CA GLN A 45 3.84 -3.57 8.94
C GLN A 45 3.92 -4.53 7.74
N GLN A 46 3.77 -5.83 7.96
CA GLN A 46 3.83 -6.83 6.89
C GLN A 46 2.62 -6.72 5.95
N ARG A 47 1.44 -6.35 6.47
CA ARG A 47 0.24 -6.05 5.66
C ARG A 47 0.51 -4.89 4.71
N LEU A 48 1.04 -3.78 5.21
CA LEU A 48 1.41 -2.61 4.40
C LEU A 48 2.47 -2.95 3.33
N ARG A 49 3.54 -3.67 3.69
CA ARG A 49 4.57 -4.10 2.73
C ARG A 49 4.00 -4.95 1.60
N THR A 50 3.07 -5.85 1.94
CA THR A 50 2.38 -6.68 0.96
C THR A 50 1.55 -5.82 0.02
N ALA A 51 0.72 -4.92 0.56
CA ALA A 51 -0.11 -4.01 -0.23
C ALA A 51 0.72 -3.13 -1.18
N ILE A 52 1.82 -2.53 -0.70
CA ILE A 52 2.74 -1.74 -1.52
C ILE A 52 3.32 -2.58 -2.67
N ALA A 53 3.75 -3.81 -2.40
CA ALA A 53 4.29 -4.71 -3.43
C ALA A 53 3.23 -5.13 -4.47
N HIS A 54 1.97 -5.27 -4.06
CA HIS A 54 0.86 -5.51 -4.98
C HIS A 54 0.55 -4.28 -5.84
N HIS A 55 0.50 -3.08 -5.25
CA HIS A 55 0.30 -1.83 -5.98
C HIS A 55 1.39 -1.60 -7.03
N GLY A 56 2.67 -1.84 -6.69
CA GLY A 56 3.78 -1.71 -7.65
C GLY A 56 3.68 -2.66 -8.85
N ARG A 57 3.08 -3.85 -8.67
CA ARG A 57 2.81 -4.80 -9.76
C ARG A 57 1.62 -4.35 -10.62
N GLN A 58 0.52 -3.97 -9.99
CA GLN A 58 -0.69 -3.53 -10.68
C GLN A 58 -0.44 -2.28 -11.53
N HIS A 59 0.27 -1.26 -11.00
CA HIS A 59 0.62 -0.08 -11.78
C HIS A 59 1.48 -0.37 -13.00
N LYS A 60 2.39 -1.36 -12.89
CA LYS A 60 3.22 -1.78 -14.02
C LYS A 60 2.37 -2.47 -15.09
N GLU A 61 1.47 -3.37 -14.69
CA GLU A 61 0.55 -4.08 -15.57
C GLU A 61 -0.43 -3.10 -16.26
N ASP A 62 -0.98 -2.13 -15.54
CA ASP A 62 -1.89 -1.11 -16.10
C ASP A 62 -1.17 -0.17 -17.08
N MET A 63 0.08 0.21 -16.79
CA MET A 63 0.92 0.99 -17.71
C MET A 63 1.28 0.21 -18.97
N GLU A 64 1.58 -1.08 -18.84
CA GLU A 64 1.86 -1.98 -19.98
C GLU A 64 0.60 -2.18 -20.84
N ALA A 65 -0.56 -2.43 -20.22
CA ALA A 65 -1.84 -2.54 -20.92
C ALA A 65 -2.22 -1.23 -21.65
N ARG A 66 -2.03 -0.07 -20.99
CA ARG A 66 -2.26 1.23 -21.60
C ARG A 66 -1.28 1.50 -22.76
N ARG A 67 -0.01 1.13 -22.61
CA ARG A 67 0.99 1.23 -23.69
C ARG A 67 0.61 0.36 -24.88
N GLU A 68 0.18 -0.87 -24.66
CA GLU A 68 -0.29 -1.77 -25.73
C GLU A 68 -1.54 -1.24 -26.44
N GLN A 69 -2.48 -0.64 -25.71
CA GLN A 69 -3.66 -0.01 -26.33
C GLN A 69 -3.27 1.17 -27.23
N LEU A 70 -2.34 2.01 -26.78
CA LEU A 70 -1.86 3.17 -27.55
C LEU A 70 -1.06 2.75 -28.80
N THR A 71 -0.31 1.64 -28.74
CA THR A 71 0.47 1.15 -29.90
C THR A 71 -0.36 0.35 -30.89
N LYS A 72 -1.46 -0.31 -30.46
CA LYS A 72 -2.42 -0.97 -31.36
C LYS A 72 -3.32 0.02 -32.12
N GLY A 73 -3.53 1.22 -31.58
CA GLY A 73 -4.44 2.24 -32.13
C GLY A 73 -3.85 3.20 -33.18
N GLY A 74 -2.55 3.16 -33.46
CA GLY A 74 -1.94 3.75 -34.66
C GLY A 74 -2.47 5.11 -35.14
N THR A 75 -2.54 6.15 -34.29
CA THR A 75 -2.53 7.54 -34.74
C THR A 75 -1.88 8.40 -33.66
N ILE A 76 -0.58 8.63 -33.83
CA ILE A 76 0.09 9.77 -33.21
C ILE A 76 -0.27 10.95 -34.11
N LEU A 77 -1.10 11.89 -33.62
CA LEU A 77 -1.20 13.24 -34.19
C LEU A 77 -0.09 14.10 -33.59
#